data_AF-A0A7H8V5P5-F1
#
_entry.id   AF-A0A7H8V5P5-F1
#
_cell.length_a   1.000
_cell.length_b   1.000
_cell.length_c   1.000
_cell.angle_alpha   90.00
_cell.angle_beta   90.00
_cell.angle_gamma   90.00
#
_symmetry.space_group_name_H-M   'P 1'
#
loop_
_entity.id
_entity.type
_entity.pdbx_description
1 polymer ?
#
loop_
_entity_poly.entity_id
_entity_poly.type
_entity_poly.pdbx_seq_one_letter_code
_entity_poly.pdbx_strand_id
1 'polypeptide(L)'
;MGRIVKSKKKKKRLTVIDFFCGAGGFSEGFRRAGYDVIMGIDVWQPAITTHNFNHGLNDKVKSVLDFEDIDEINKLPDSDIIIGSPPCQLFSLSNQGGNANKDLGIHLINTFFKVIAVKKFQKNSKLKAWLMENVPNSQNYVQEEYTFEDLDLVSWAVSQGLNPKSIAIKSKYNGGVLHADDYGAAQARRRFVSGEITKTGEFPFPDRVAKEKVTLNKLFRNFPDPLDQSPVEFITDPNYPNESVKFEDFKDHFYDTGVYQVQWQKARDLKQRHPYMGKMSFPENMDKPSRTIMATQSASTREAILYKSGYDRKGDGEYRLPTIREAACIMGYPLDYQFFGDESTKWRQVGNAVCVQLSYALAMKILELIKFPKLTAKLIDKDINQFKYLDNKEIKEFNNPPTRNEKALFRQFPIKSGNMTVDLTNKINGEIGNWGVVAHAGTGKGFKSIIVSRKNQLEAKELLVLNHKEIVEKINNSLIIKQISNNDLNEKNKKYGFDDEDCTHPYYIVKSISNIIMDYLQKYEDKSIDVSNTELAELKELIPLSQLLSLYAVSVIIYGQ
;
A
#
# COMPACT_ATOMS: atom_id res chain seq x y z
N MET A 1 -42.73 20.94 -44.97
CA MET A 1 -42.25 21.74 -43.83
C MET A 1 -41.70 20.82 -42.74
N GLY A 2 -40.40 20.51 -42.80
CA GLY A 2 -39.73 19.71 -41.76
C GLY A 2 -39.47 20.57 -40.53
N ARG A 3 -39.98 20.15 -39.36
CA ARG A 3 -39.70 20.80 -38.07
C ARG A 3 -38.21 20.69 -37.77
N ILE A 4 -37.53 21.84 -37.77
CA ILE A 4 -36.19 22.01 -37.20
C ILE A 4 -36.29 21.71 -35.70
N VAL A 5 -35.78 20.54 -35.29
CA VAL A 5 -35.56 20.23 -33.87
C VAL A 5 -34.43 21.15 -33.40
N LYS A 6 -34.79 22.18 -32.63
CA LYS A 6 -33.83 23.10 -31.99
C LYS A 6 -32.76 22.28 -31.27
N SER A 7 -31.49 22.47 -31.67
CA SER A 7 -30.36 21.87 -30.97
C SER A 7 -30.37 22.32 -29.51
N LYS A 8 -30.36 21.36 -28.57
CA LYS A 8 -30.19 21.66 -27.15
C LYS A 8 -28.81 22.33 -27.00
N LYS A 9 -28.76 23.59 -26.57
CA LYS A 9 -27.50 24.30 -26.23
C LYS A 9 -26.65 23.36 -25.37
N LYS A 10 -25.45 22.98 -25.85
CA LYS A 10 -24.48 22.19 -25.05
C LYS A 10 -24.20 22.97 -23.76
N LYS A 11 -24.54 22.40 -22.60
CA LYS A 11 -24.17 22.99 -21.30
C LYS A 11 -22.65 22.98 -21.18
N LYS A 12 -22.04 24.14 -20.91
CA LYS A 12 -20.58 24.29 -20.75
C LYS A 12 -20.14 23.48 -19.51
N ARG A 13 -19.13 22.61 -19.66
CA ARG A 13 -18.51 21.86 -18.56
C ARG A 13 -17.28 22.60 -18.06
N LEU A 14 -16.92 22.40 -16.79
CA LEU A 14 -15.65 22.89 -16.24
C LEU A 14 -14.52 21.95 -16.67
N THR A 15 -13.37 22.50 -17.04
CA THR A 15 -12.24 21.70 -17.55
C THR A 15 -11.18 21.44 -16.48
N VAL A 16 -10.59 20.26 -16.50
CA VAL A 16 -9.60 19.77 -15.51
C VAL A 16 -8.33 19.32 -16.22
N ILE A 17 -7.17 19.73 -15.68
CA ILE A 17 -5.85 19.18 -16.02
C ILE A 17 -5.35 18.40 -14.82
N ASP A 18 -4.85 17.18 -15.03
CA ASP A 18 -4.36 16.28 -13.99
C ASP A 18 -2.84 16.05 -14.14
N PHE A 19 -2.06 16.55 -13.19
CA PHE A 19 -0.60 16.34 -13.12
C PHE A 19 -0.27 15.11 -12.29
N PHE A 20 0.71 14.33 -12.73
CA PHE A 20 1.02 13.02 -12.14
C PHE A 20 -0.22 12.11 -12.19
N CYS A 21 -0.92 12.11 -13.33
CA CYS A 21 -2.27 11.60 -13.43
C CYS A 21 -2.38 10.09 -13.18
N GLY A 22 -1.28 9.34 -13.30
CA GLY A 22 -1.27 7.89 -13.17
C GLY A 22 -2.34 7.25 -14.06
N ALA A 23 -3.00 6.22 -13.55
CA ALA A 23 -4.16 5.62 -14.20
C ALA A 23 -5.48 6.39 -13.94
N GLY A 24 -5.43 7.70 -13.68
CA GLY A 24 -6.59 8.57 -13.69
C GLY A 24 -7.59 8.43 -12.54
N GLY A 25 -7.22 7.86 -11.38
CA GLY A 25 -8.14 7.77 -10.24
C GLY A 25 -8.58 9.15 -9.71
N PHE A 26 -7.67 10.14 -9.75
CA PHE A 26 -7.99 11.52 -9.39
C PHE A 26 -8.90 12.14 -10.47
N SER A 27 -8.50 12.07 -11.75
CA SER A 27 -9.32 12.46 -12.91
C SER A 27 -10.75 11.87 -12.91
N GLU A 28 -10.90 10.59 -12.58
CA GLU A 28 -12.17 9.88 -12.67
C GLU A 28 -13.21 10.43 -11.70
N GLY A 29 -12.82 10.78 -10.46
CA GLY A 29 -13.75 11.42 -9.53
C GLY A 29 -14.27 12.77 -10.05
N PHE A 30 -13.42 13.57 -10.71
CA PHE A 30 -13.84 14.80 -11.38
C PHE A 30 -14.75 14.54 -12.59
N ARG A 31 -14.39 13.58 -13.45
CA ARG A 31 -15.26 13.20 -14.60
C ARG A 31 -16.64 12.79 -14.11
N ARG A 32 -16.72 11.99 -13.04
CA ARG A 32 -17.98 11.54 -12.43
C ARG A 32 -18.79 12.66 -11.78
N ALA A 33 -18.13 13.72 -11.30
CA ALA A 33 -18.79 14.95 -10.85
C ALA A 33 -19.28 15.85 -12.00
N GLY A 34 -19.00 15.49 -13.26
CA GLY A 34 -19.50 16.17 -14.45
C GLY A 34 -18.50 17.16 -15.09
N TYR A 35 -17.25 17.16 -14.65
CA TYR A 35 -16.17 17.90 -15.27
C TYR A 35 -15.71 17.25 -16.57
N ASP A 36 -14.99 18.00 -17.41
CA ASP A 36 -14.31 17.49 -18.60
C ASP A 36 -12.80 17.43 -18.31
N VAL A 37 -12.24 16.22 -18.27
CA VAL A 37 -10.78 16.04 -18.17
C VAL A 37 -10.22 16.30 -19.55
N ILE A 38 -9.32 17.29 -19.67
CA ILE A 38 -8.82 17.75 -20.98
C ILE A 38 -7.35 17.45 -21.22
N MET A 39 -6.59 17.09 -20.18
CA MET A 39 -5.19 16.73 -20.27
C MET A 39 -4.73 15.97 -19.02
N GLY A 40 -3.98 14.89 -19.23
CA GLY A 40 -3.22 14.18 -18.21
C GLY A 40 -1.71 14.30 -18.47
N ILE A 41 -0.93 14.54 -17.40
CA ILE A 41 0.53 14.67 -17.47
C ILE A 41 1.14 13.61 -16.55
N ASP A 42 1.95 12.72 -17.11
CA ASP A 42 2.66 11.69 -16.36
C ASP A 42 3.89 11.22 -17.17
N VAL A 43 4.93 10.80 -16.44
CA VAL A 43 6.19 10.29 -17.01
C VAL A 43 6.10 8.82 -17.40
N TRP A 44 5.06 8.11 -16.96
CA TRP A 44 4.94 6.66 -17.11
C TRP A 44 3.98 6.30 -18.24
N GLN A 45 4.54 5.77 -19.34
CA GLN A 45 3.78 5.45 -20.55
C GLN A 45 2.55 4.54 -20.32
N PRO A 46 2.62 3.43 -19.54
CA PRO A 46 1.43 2.63 -19.22
C PRO A 46 0.31 3.42 -18.55
N ALA A 47 0.64 4.33 -17.64
CA ALA A 47 -0.35 5.20 -16.99
C ALA A 47 -0.99 6.17 -18.00
N ILE A 48 -0.20 6.82 -18.86
CA ILE A 48 -0.73 7.69 -19.92
C ILE A 48 -1.63 6.91 -20.88
N THR A 49 -1.24 5.71 -21.29
CA THR A 49 -2.07 4.85 -22.15
C THR A 49 -3.42 4.52 -21.49
N THR A 50 -3.40 4.15 -20.21
CA THR A 50 -4.62 3.89 -19.43
C THR A 50 -5.47 5.15 -19.26
N HIS A 51 -4.87 6.29 -18.92
CA HIS A 51 -5.57 7.55 -18.70
C HIS A 51 -6.26 8.03 -19.98
N ASN A 52 -5.53 8.04 -21.10
CA ASN A 52 -6.06 8.39 -22.42
C ASN A 52 -7.26 7.54 -22.80
N PHE A 53 -7.14 6.22 -22.63
CA PHE A 53 -8.19 5.26 -22.96
C PHE A 53 -9.49 5.53 -22.19
N ASN A 54 -9.39 5.83 -20.89
CA ASN A 54 -10.57 6.01 -20.05
C ASN A 54 -11.14 7.44 -20.05
N HIS A 55 -10.37 8.43 -20.53
CA HIS A 55 -10.79 9.84 -20.56
C HIS A 55 -10.98 10.40 -21.98
N GLY A 56 -10.74 9.60 -23.02
CA GLY A 56 -10.91 9.98 -24.43
C GLY A 56 -9.89 11.04 -24.86
N LEU A 57 -8.64 10.87 -24.40
CA LEU A 57 -7.52 11.77 -24.67
C LEU A 57 -6.47 11.10 -25.55
N ASN A 58 -5.49 11.87 -25.99
CA ASN A 58 -4.35 11.40 -26.78
C ASN A 58 -3.06 12.10 -26.34
N ASP A 59 -2.91 12.24 -25.02
CA ASP A 59 -1.74 12.86 -24.42
C ASP A 59 -0.50 11.97 -24.60
N LYS A 60 0.67 12.60 -24.58
CA LYS A 60 1.97 11.91 -24.63
C LYS A 60 2.63 11.98 -23.26
N VAL A 61 3.57 11.08 -23.02
CA VAL A 61 4.43 11.13 -21.84
C VAL A 61 5.07 12.51 -21.73
N LYS A 62 4.92 13.13 -20.57
CA LYS A 62 5.46 14.46 -20.27
C LYS A 62 5.79 14.54 -18.78
N SER A 63 6.91 15.18 -18.45
CA SER A 63 7.31 15.41 -17.06
C SER A 63 6.72 16.71 -16.54
N VAL A 64 6.43 16.78 -15.24
CA VAL A 64 6.15 18.07 -14.61
C VAL A 64 7.35 19.01 -14.72
N LEU A 65 8.58 18.47 -14.80
CA LEU A 65 9.81 19.26 -14.90
C LEU A 65 9.94 19.95 -16.25
N ASP A 66 9.22 19.50 -17.28
CA ASP A 66 9.19 20.21 -18.57
C ASP A 66 8.52 21.59 -18.44
N PHE A 67 7.84 21.86 -17.31
CA PHE A 67 7.20 23.13 -17.00
C PHE A 67 8.04 24.03 -16.08
N GLU A 68 9.33 23.75 -15.91
CA GLU A 68 10.26 24.72 -15.33
C GLU A 68 10.37 25.97 -16.22
N ASP A 69 10.27 25.76 -17.54
CA ASP A 69 10.14 26.81 -18.54
C ASP A 69 8.71 27.37 -18.55
N ILE A 70 8.59 28.68 -18.34
CA ILE A 70 7.32 29.39 -18.34
C ILE A 70 6.65 29.33 -19.72
N ASP A 71 7.41 29.26 -20.80
CA ASP A 71 6.84 29.15 -22.15
C ASP A 71 6.12 27.82 -22.34
N GLU A 72 6.59 26.74 -21.71
CA GLU A 72 5.88 25.46 -21.66
C GLU A 72 4.62 25.54 -20.80
N ILE A 73 4.63 26.31 -19.70
CA ILE A 73 3.41 26.58 -18.90
C ILE A 73 2.38 27.36 -19.74
N ASN A 74 2.83 28.35 -20.51
CA ASN A 74 1.95 29.18 -21.34
C ASN A 74 1.30 28.37 -22.48
N LYS A 75 1.95 27.30 -22.95
CA LYS A 75 1.39 26.36 -23.94
C LYS A 75 0.29 25.45 -23.35
N LEU A 76 0.18 25.35 -22.02
CA LEU A 76 -0.90 24.57 -21.41
C LEU A 76 -2.27 25.19 -21.73
N PRO A 77 -3.27 24.36 -22.08
CA PRO A 77 -4.62 24.84 -22.25
C PRO A 77 -5.09 25.51 -20.96
N ASP A 78 -5.84 26.59 -21.08
CA ASP A 78 -6.44 27.21 -19.91
C ASP A 78 -7.50 26.25 -19.31
N SER A 79 -7.52 26.10 -17.98
CA SER A 79 -8.41 25.17 -17.29
C SER A 79 -9.15 25.80 -16.10
N ASP A 80 -10.35 25.29 -15.80
CA ASP A 80 -11.08 25.73 -14.60
C ASP A 80 -10.47 25.11 -13.33
N ILE A 81 -9.87 23.93 -13.45
CA ILE A 81 -9.29 23.17 -12.34
C ILE A 81 -7.91 22.62 -12.73
N ILE A 82 -6.98 22.63 -11.77
CA ILE A 82 -5.71 21.89 -11.85
C ILE A 82 -5.64 20.95 -10.64
N ILE A 83 -5.45 19.66 -10.87
CA ILE A 83 -5.21 18.68 -9.81
C ILE A 83 -3.86 18.02 -10.02
N GLY A 84 -3.27 17.47 -8.96
CA GLY A 84 -2.16 16.56 -9.13
C GLY A 84 -1.76 15.75 -7.90
N SER A 85 -1.12 14.62 -8.13
CA SER A 85 -0.67 13.68 -7.08
C SER A 85 0.83 13.35 -7.19
N PRO A 86 1.73 14.27 -6.77
CA PRO A 86 3.17 14.08 -6.89
C PRO A 86 3.67 12.77 -6.23
N PRO A 87 4.67 12.08 -6.81
CA PRO A 87 5.10 10.77 -6.36
C PRO A 87 5.63 10.78 -4.93
N CYS A 88 5.01 9.97 -4.05
CA CYS A 88 5.34 9.93 -2.63
C CYS A 88 6.63 9.17 -2.28
N GLN A 89 7.14 8.33 -3.18
CA GLN A 89 8.26 7.40 -2.92
C GLN A 89 9.57 8.12 -2.57
N LEU A 90 9.70 9.39 -3.00
CA LEU A 90 10.85 10.25 -2.74
C LEU A 90 10.89 10.82 -1.31
N PHE A 91 9.76 10.76 -0.59
CA PHE A 91 9.62 11.30 0.78
C PHE A 91 9.59 10.20 1.86
N SER A 92 9.75 8.93 1.48
CA SER A 92 9.61 7.79 2.37
C SER A 92 10.88 7.53 3.20
N LEU A 93 10.72 7.44 4.52
CA LEU A 93 11.74 6.93 5.46
C LEU A 93 12.00 5.42 5.33
N SER A 94 11.17 4.69 4.55
CA SER A 94 11.26 3.22 4.44
C SER A 94 12.42 2.71 3.59
N ASN A 95 13.22 3.60 3.01
CA ASN A 95 14.47 3.25 2.32
C ASN A 95 15.66 3.42 3.27
N GLN A 96 15.85 2.48 4.20
CA GLN A 96 17.15 2.30 4.89
C GLN A 96 18.29 1.90 3.92
N GLY A 97 18.03 1.86 2.61
CA GLY A 97 19.00 1.55 1.55
C GLY A 97 19.34 2.71 0.60
N GLY A 98 19.20 3.98 1.02
CA GLY A 98 19.88 5.10 0.36
C GLY A 98 19.30 5.67 -0.95
N ASN A 99 18.15 5.19 -1.45
CA ASN A 99 17.62 5.62 -2.77
C ASN A 99 16.48 6.68 -2.74
N ALA A 100 16.09 7.22 -1.57
CA ALA A 100 15.07 8.27 -1.51
C ALA A 100 15.70 9.66 -1.74
N ASN A 101 15.61 10.18 -2.97
CA ASN A 101 16.04 11.53 -3.29
C ASN A 101 14.95 12.54 -2.91
N LYS A 102 14.98 13.00 -1.66
CA LYS A 102 14.01 13.98 -1.13
C LYS A 102 14.03 15.29 -1.92
N ASP A 103 15.19 15.70 -2.41
CA ASP A 103 15.37 16.94 -3.15
C ASP A 103 14.61 16.88 -4.48
N LEU A 104 14.67 15.75 -5.18
CA LEU A 104 13.85 15.53 -6.37
C LEU A 104 12.35 15.58 -6.05
N GLY A 105 11.92 15.02 -4.92
CA GLY A 105 10.52 15.09 -4.50
C GLY A 105 10.05 16.52 -4.30
N ILE A 106 10.82 17.32 -3.54
CA ILE A 106 10.54 18.73 -3.30
C ILE A 106 10.52 19.50 -4.62
N HIS A 107 11.47 19.22 -5.51
CA HIS A 107 11.56 19.85 -6.81
C HIS A 107 10.32 19.61 -7.68
N LEU A 108 9.84 18.36 -7.77
CA LEU A 108 8.59 18.04 -8.50
C LEU A 108 7.38 18.80 -7.94
N ILE A 109 7.28 18.94 -6.62
CA ILE A 109 6.20 19.69 -5.96
C ILE A 109 6.32 21.19 -6.26
N ASN A 110 7.53 21.75 -6.16
CA ASN A 110 7.77 23.17 -6.45
C ASN A 110 7.45 23.51 -7.91
N THR A 111 7.81 22.65 -8.88
CA THR A 111 7.46 22.86 -10.29
C THR A 111 5.95 22.76 -10.52
N PHE A 112 5.25 21.84 -9.83
CA PHE A 112 3.78 21.81 -9.87
C PHE A 112 3.15 23.09 -9.29
N PHE A 113 3.65 23.59 -8.17
CA PHE A 113 3.22 24.86 -7.59
C PHE A 113 3.55 26.07 -8.48
N LYS A 114 4.68 26.04 -9.20
CA LYS A 114 5.06 27.03 -10.21
C LYS A 114 4.00 27.11 -11.31
N VAL A 115 3.59 25.95 -11.85
CA VAL A 115 2.48 25.87 -12.83
C VAL A 115 1.21 26.51 -12.28
N ILE A 116 0.79 26.12 -11.08
CA ILE A 116 -0.42 26.65 -10.44
C ILE A 116 -0.31 28.16 -10.26
N ALA A 117 0.81 28.67 -9.75
CA ALA A 117 1.03 30.11 -9.55
C ALA A 117 0.91 30.88 -10.87
N VAL A 118 1.55 30.42 -11.94
CA VAL A 118 1.45 31.05 -13.26
C VAL A 118 0.00 31.02 -13.76
N LYS A 119 -0.67 29.85 -13.74
CA LYS A 119 -2.05 29.72 -14.23
C LYS A 119 -3.06 30.46 -13.37
N LYS A 120 -2.82 30.63 -12.07
CA LYS A 120 -3.69 31.39 -11.14
C LYS A 120 -3.60 32.89 -11.38
N PHE A 121 -2.40 33.42 -11.59
CA PHE A 121 -2.16 34.86 -11.63
C PHE A 121 -1.93 35.44 -13.05
N GLN A 122 -1.88 34.62 -14.09
CA GLN A 122 -1.88 35.09 -15.48
C GLN A 122 -3.14 35.95 -15.79
N LYS A 123 -3.00 36.92 -16.68
CA LYS A 123 -4.12 37.76 -17.13
C LYS A 123 -5.26 36.90 -17.71
N ASN A 124 -6.49 37.24 -17.34
CA ASN A 124 -7.72 36.55 -17.76
C ASN A 124 -7.76 35.06 -17.37
N SER A 125 -7.03 34.64 -16.33
CA SER A 125 -7.14 33.28 -15.80
C SER A 125 -8.59 32.91 -15.49
N LYS A 126 -9.00 31.71 -15.91
CA LYS A 126 -10.28 31.12 -15.50
C LYS A 126 -10.12 30.08 -14.38
N LEU A 127 -8.92 29.89 -13.83
CA LEU A 127 -8.66 28.89 -12.79
C LEU A 127 -9.52 29.19 -11.55
N LYS A 128 -10.38 28.23 -11.17
CA LYS A 128 -11.34 28.35 -10.06
C LYS A 128 -10.89 27.61 -8.82
N ALA A 129 -10.15 26.53 -8.99
CA ALA A 129 -9.60 25.76 -7.89
C ALA A 129 -8.36 24.98 -8.33
N TRP A 130 -7.53 24.63 -7.37
CA TRP A 130 -6.49 23.61 -7.55
C TRP A 130 -6.39 22.72 -6.33
N LEU A 131 -5.94 21.48 -6.54
CA LEU A 131 -5.72 20.50 -5.46
C LEU A 131 -4.42 19.74 -5.67
N MET A 132 -3.72 19.44 -4.58
CA MET A 132 -2.62 18.49 -4.52
C MET A 132 -3.00 17.35 -3.57
N GLU A 133 -2.81 16.10 -4.00
CA GLU A 133 -2.94 14.91 -3.16
C GLU A 133 -1.56 14.29 -2.91
N ASN A 134 -1.34 13.75 -1.71
CA ASN A 134 -0.15 12.97 -1.40
C ASN A 134 -0.35 12.12 -0.11
N VAL A 135 0.66 11.32 0.27
CA VAL A 135 0.66 10.52 1.50
C VAL A 135 0.72 11.41 2.76
N PRO A 136 0.17 11.00 3.91
CA PRO A 136 0.09 11.87 5.10
C PRO A 136 1.42 12.49 5.56
N ASN A 137 2.53 11.76 5.45
CA ASN A 137 3.85 12.26 5.86
C ASN A 137 4.39 13.37 4.95
N SER A 138 3.86 13.54 3.73
CA SER A 138 4.29 14.56 2.79
C SER A 138 4.09 15.98 3.34
N GLN A 139 3.13 16.17 4.25
CA GLN A 139 2.83 17.44 4.90
C GLN A 139 4.07 18.03 5.61
N ASN A 140 5.00 17.17 6.05
CA ASN A 140 6.24 17.60 6.70
C ASN A 140 7.30 18.14 5.73
N TYR A 141 7.10 18.00 4.42
CA TYR A 141 8.07 18.37 3.38
C TYR A 141 7.59 19.51 2.49
N VAL A 142 6.39 20.05 2.73
CA VAL A 142 5.88 21.25 2.04
C VAL A 142 5.96 22.45 2.96
N GLN A 143 6.19 23.63 2.38
CA GLN A 143 6.18 24.89 3.11
C GLN A 143 4.75 25.31 3.45
N GLU A 144 4.61 26.16 4.47
CA GLU A 144 3.31 26.74 4.85
C GLU A 144 2.74 27.56 3.69
N GLU A 145 3.58 28.44 3.16
CA GLU A 145 3.29 29.32 2.05
C GLU A 145 4.51 29.37 1.13
N TYR A 146 4.29 29.63 -0.16
CA TYR A 146 5.33 29.85 -1.16
C TYR A 146 5.08 31.21 -1.81
N THR A 147 6.09 32.05 -1.86
CA THR A 147 6.09 33.29 -2.65
C THR A 147 6.39 33.02 -4.12
N PHE A 148 6.24 34.02 -4.99
CA PHE A 148 6.72 33.88 -6.37
C PHE A 148 8.25 33.73 -6.42
N GLU A 149 8.98 34.35 -5.50
CA GLU A 149 10.43 34.18 -5.36
C GLU A 149 10.80 32.74 -5.00
N ASP A 150 10.10 32.10 -4.06
CA ASP A 150 10.32 30.69 -3.68
C ASP A 150 10.06 29.68 -4.82
N LEU A 151 9.36 30.10 -5.87
CA LEU A 151 8.99 29.27 -7.04
C LEU A 151 9.77 29.66 -8.30
N ASP A 152 10.84 30.44 -8.17
CA ASP A 152 11.66 30.93 -9.29
C ASP A 152 10.83 31.70 -10.33
N LEU A 153 9.89 32.53 -9.86
CA LEU A 153 8.98 33.34 -10.68
C LEU A 153 9.22 34.85 -10.55
N VAL A 154 10.39 35.29 -10.09
CA VAL A 154 10.69 36.73 -9.88
C VAL A 154 10.45 37.56 -11.15
N SER A 155 11.12 37.23 -12.26
CA SER A 155 10.97 37.99 -13.52
C SER A 155 9.56 37.91 -14.09
N TRP A 156 8.90 36.75 -13.94
CA TRP A 156 7.53 36.56 -14.38
C TRP A 156 6.55 37.41 -13.57
N ALA A 157 6.65 37.41 -12.24
CA ALA A 157 5.82 38.20 -11.35
C ALA A 157 5.93 39.70 -11.67
N VAL A 158 7.16 40.20 -11.85
CA VAL A 158 7.41 41.59 -12.27
C VAL A 158 6.74 41.89 -13.61
N SER A 159 6.83 40.97 -14.59
CA SER A 159 6.19 41.14 -15.91
C SER A 159 4.65 41.20 -15.83
N GLN A 160 4.05 40.60 -14.80
CA GLN A 160 2.61 40.65 -14.54
C GLN A 160 2.20 41.83 -13.63
N GLY A 161 3.15 42.64 -13.16
CA GLY A 161 2.90 43.74 -12.22
C GLY A 161 2.66 43.27 -10.78
N LEU A 162 3.17 42.09 -10.41
CA LEU A 162 3.04 41.49 -9.08
C LEU A 162 4.34 41.67 -8.29
N ASN A 163 4.24 41.75 -6.96
CA ASN A 163 5.42 41.76 -6.08
C ASN A 163 5.94 40.32 -5.90
N PRO A 164 7.21 40.01 -6.26
CA PRO A 164 7.80 38.67 -6.13
C PRO A 164 7.70 38.05 -4.74
N LYS A 165 7.65 38.87 -3.68
CA LYS A 165 7.53 38.42 -2.28
C LYS A 165 6.10 38.14 -1.84
N SER A 166 5.12 38.32 -2.72
CA SER A 166 3.72 38.00 -2.42
C SER A 166 3.51 36.50 -2.40
N ILE A 167 2.63 36.03 -1.50
CA ILE A 167 2.25 34.63 -1.40
C ILE A 167 1.53 34.19 -2.68
N ALA A 168 2.09 33.21 -3.37
CA ALA A 168 1.51 32.59 -4.56
C ALA A 168 0.64 31.37 -4.18
N ILE A 169 1.15 30.53 -3.27
CA ILE A 169 0.55 29.25 -2.87
C ILE A 169 0.50 29.14 -1.34
N LYS A 170 -0.65 28.74 -0.81
CA LYS A 170 -0.79 28.25 0.57
C LYS A 170 -0.93 26.73 0.53
N SER A 171 -0.08 26.00 1.26
CA SER A 171 0.01 24.54 1.10
C SER A 171 -0.18 23.78 2.42
N LYS A 172 0.82 23.78 3.32
CA LYS A 172 0.87 22.84 4.47
C LYS A 172 -0.38 22.80 5.36
N TYR A 173 -1.00 23.96 5.61
CA TYR A 173 -2.18 24.10 6.47
C TYR A 173 -3.44 24.52 5.70
N ASN A 174 -3.37 24.66 4.37
CA ASN A 174 -4.54 24.92 3.54
C ASN A 174 -5.10 23.60 3.00
N GLY A 175 -5.62 22.79 3.93
CA GLY A 175 -6.05 21.42 3.69
C GLY A 175 -5.83 20.53 4.90
N GLY A 176 -5.63 19.23 4.69
CA GLY A 176 -5.40 18.30 5.80
C GLY A 176 -5.37 16.83 5.40
N VAL A 177 -5.27 15.96 6.40
CA VAL A 177 -5.30 14.50 6.19
C VAL A 177 -6.74 14.01 6.14
N LEU A 178 -7.17 13.56 4.97
CA LEU A 178 -8.49 12.99 4.70
C LEU A 178 -8.43 11.46 4.66
N HIS A 179 -9.53 10.82 5.05
CA HIS A 179 -9.69 9.37 5.05
C HIS A 179 -10.68 8.98 3.94
N ALA A 180 -10.24 8.23 2.93
CA ALA A 180 -11.08 7.93 1.75
C ALA A 180 -12.39 7.21 2.11
N ASP A 181 -12.38 6.39 3.16
CA ASP A 181 -13.55 5.70 3.67
C ASP A 181 -14.55 6.63 4.38
N ASP A 182 -14.19 7.87 4.75
CA ASP A 182 -15.17 8.90 5.16
C ASP A 182 -16.01 9.39 3.98
N TYR A 183 -15.60 9.10 2.74
CA TYR A 183 -16.22 9.59 1.51
C TYR A 183 -16.81 8.47 0.65
N GLY A 184 -16.92 7.25 1.20
CA GLY A 184 -17.61 6.12 0.56
C GLY A 184 -16.70 5.15 -0.18
N ALA A 185 -15.38 5.32 -0.10
CA ALA A 185 -14.46 4.27 -0.55
C ALA A 185 -14.51 3.06 0.38
N ALA A 186 -14.40 1.86 -0.17
CA ALA A 186 -14.30 0.61 0.61
C ALA A 186 -12.87 0.36 1.12
N GLN A 187 -12.08 1.42 1.33
CA GLN A 187 -10.68 1.34 1.76
C GLN A 187 -10.35 2.41 2.82
N ALA A 188 -9.79 1.97 3.94
CA ALA A 188 -9.23 2.84 4.97
C ALA A 188 -7.88 3.44 4.52
N ARG A 189 -7.94 4.45 3.62
CA ARG A 189 -6.78 5.10 3.00
C ARG A 189 -6.68 6.56 3.46
N ARG A 190 -5.58 6.92 4.15
CA ARG A 190 -5.30 8.29 4.59
C ARG A 190 -4.46 9.04 3.56
N ARG A 191 -4.81 10.30 3.27
CA ARG A 191 -4.11 11.16 2.31
C ARG A 191 -4.05 12.61 2.78
N PHE A 192 -2.87 13.22 2.67
CA PHE A 192 -2.74 14.67 2.79
C PHE A 192 -3.25 15.29 1.50
N VAL A 193 -4.16 16.24 1.61
CA VAL A 193 -4.67 17.02 0.49
C VAL A 193 -4.53 18.49 0.82
N SER A 194 -3.99 19.27 -0.10
CA SER A 194 -3.92 20.73 -0.03
C SER A 194 -4.50 21.35 -1.30
N GLY A 195 -4.81 22.64 -1.25
CA GLY A 195 -5.45 23.32 -2.38
C GLY A 195 -6.30 24.49 -1.94
N GLU A 196 -6.97 25.12 -2.91
CA GLU A 196 -7.85 26.24 -2.62
C GLU A 196 -8.91 26.42 -3.71
N ILE A 197 -10.02 27.07 -3.34
CA ILE A 197 -10.86 27.81 -4.28
C ILE A 197 -10.18 29.17 -4.51
N THR A 198 -9.75 29.47 -5.73
CA THR A 198 -8.89 30.63 -6.05
C THR A 198 -9.49 31.96 -5.63
N LYS A 199 -10.83 32.08 -5.68
CA LYS A 199 -11.56 33.28 -5.27
C LYS A 199 -11.52 33.55 -3.77
N THR A 200 -11.47 32.50 -2.94
CA THR A 200 -11.50 32.64 -1.47
C THR A 200 -10.14 32.39 -0.83
N GLY A 201 -9.25 31.65 -1.50
CA GLY A 201 -7.98 31.19 -0.93
C GLY A 201 -8.14 30.03 0.06
N GLU A 202 -9.35 29.47 0.19
CA GLU A 202 -9.69 28.46 1.20
C GLU A 202 -9.82 27.06 0.61
N PHE A 203 -9.38 26.04 1.34
CA PHE A 203 -9.50 24.64 0.94
C PHE A 203 -10.97 24.16 0.89
N PRO A 204 -11.39 23.43 -0.17
CA PRO A 204 -12.75 22.91 -0.30
C PRO A 204 -12.95 21.62 0.51
N PHE A 205 -13.07 21.72 1.85
CA PHE A 205 -13.29 20.56 2.71
C PHE A 205 -14.57 19.79 2.33
N PRO A 206 -14.46 18.53 1.87
CA PRO A 206 -15.62 17.78 1.41
C PRO A 206 -16.45 17.23 2.57
N ASP A 207 -17.75 17.11 2.36
CA ASP A 207 -18.68 16.53 3.33
C ASP A 207 -18.54 15.00 3.39
N ARG A 208 -18.56 14.44 4.60
CA ARG A 208 -18.45 12.99 4.83
C ARG A 208 -19.77 12.29 4.51
N VAL A 209 -19.70 11.08 3.94
CA VAL A 209 -20.87 10.27 3.62
C VAL A 209 -21.20 9.29 4.74
N ALA A 210 -22.39 9.44 5.35
CA ALA A 210 -22.97 8.59 6.39
C ALA A 210 -22.07 8.29 7.62
N LYS A 211 -22.62 7.61 8.65
CA LYS A 211 -21.82 7.11 9.78
C LYS A 211 -21.20 5.74 9.50
N GLU A 212 -21.84 4.91 8.69
CA GLU A 212 -21.39 3.54 8.42
C GLU A 212 -20.43 3.47 7.23
N LYS A 213 -19.30 2.81 7.45
CA LYS A 213 -18.26 2.61 6.44
C LYS A 213 -18.62 1.49 5.48
N VAL A 214 -18.18 1.61 4.22
CA VAL A 214 -18.36 0.54 3.22
C VAL A 214 -17.38 -0.60 3.54
N THR A 215 -17.92 -1.75 3.93
CA THR A 215 -17.15 -2.96 4.23
C THR A 215 -16.88 -3.76 2.96
N LEU A 216 -15.87 -4.63 2.99
CA LEU A 216 -15.60 -5.57 1.90
C LEU A 216 -16.79 -6.51 1.64
N ASN A 217 -17.47 -6.98 2.69
CA ASN A 217 -18.70 -7.76 2.57
C ASN A 217 -19.79 -7.01 1.82
N LYS A 218 -19.97 -5.71 2.11
CA LYS A 218 -20.94 -4.88 1.39
C LYS A 218 -20.53 -4.67 -0.08
N LEU A 219 -19.25 -4.43 -0.34
CA LEU A 219 -18.73 -4.20 -1.68
C LEU A 219 -18.83 -5.47 -2.55
N PHE A 220 -18.48 -6.64 -2.00
CA PHE A 220 -18.37 -7.88 -2.77
C PHE A 220 -19.58 -8.81 -2.66
N ARG A 221 -20.66 -8.40 -1.98
CA ARG A 221 -21.85 -9.26 -1.73
C ARG A 221 -22.41 -9.96 -2.98
N ASN A 222 -22.48 -9.22 -4.09
CA ASN A 222 -23.01 -9.71 -5.37
C ASN A 222 -21.95 -9.58 -6.48
N PHE A 223 -20.68 -9.52 -6.10
CA PHE A 223 -19.60 -9.45 -7.07
C PHE A 223 -19.30 -10.86 -7.58
N PRO A 224 -19.02 -11.05 -8.88
CA PRO A 224 -18.66 -12.37 -9.40
C PRO A 224 -17.50 -12.99 -8.62
N ASP A 225 -17.53 -14.30 -8.45
CA ASP A 225 -16.34 -15.00 -7.97
C ASP A 225 -15.30 -15.01 -9.11
N PRO A 226 -14.02 -14.67 -8.86
CA PRO A 226 -12.96 -14.77 -9.86
C PRO A 226 -12.87 -16.13 -10.58
N LEU A 227 -13.37 -17.18 -9.95
CA LEU A 227 -13.32 -18.55 -10.45
C LEU A 227 -14.63 -18.97 -11.14
N ASP A 228 -15.70 -18.19 -11.00
CA ASP A 228 -16.98 -18.46 -11.65
C ASP A 228 -17.13 -17.63 -12.93
N GLN A 229 -16.85 -18.27 -14.06
CA GLN A 229 -17.02 -17.69 -15.40
C GLN A 229 -18.39 -18.00 -16.02
N SER A 230 -19.38 -18.37 -15.21
CA SER A 230 -20.74 -18.58 -15.69
C SER A 230 -21.26 -17.27 -16.27
N PRO A 231 -21.55 -17.21 -17.59
CA PRO A 231 -21.92 -15.96 -18.22
C PRO A 231 -23.27 -15.47 -17.70
N VAL A 232 -23.31 -14.20 -17.31
CA VAL A 232 -24.54 -13.44 -17.10
C VAL A 232 -24.64 -12.36 -18.18
N GLU A 233 -25.80 -11.73 -18.36
CA GLU A 233 -25.92 -10.66 -19.37
C GLU A 233 -25.17 -9.39 -18.92
N PHE A 234 -25.38 -8.99 -17.66
CA PHE A 234 -24.80 -7.78 -17.07
C PHE A 234 -24.30 -8.02 -15.65
N ILE A 235 -23.27 -7.28 -15.28
CA ILE A 235 -22.74 -7.19 -13.92
C ILE A 235 -22.98 -5.78 -13.40
N THR A 236 -23.70 -5.66 -12.28
CA THR A 236 -23.95 -4.38 -11.61
C THR A 236 -22.69 -3.90 -10.90
N ASP A 237 -22.39 -2.60 -11.02
CA ASP A 237 -21.26 -2.00 -10.35
C ASP A 237 -21.54 -1.84 -8.84
N PRO A 238 -20.71 -2.42 -7.95
CA PRO A 238 -20.93 -2.35 -6.50
C PRO A 238 -20.68 -0.96 -5.90
N ASN A 239 -19.83 -0.14 -6.53
CA ASN A 239 -19.62 1.25 -6.15
C ASN A 239 -20.71 2.16 -6.71
N TYR A 240 -21.30 1.79 -7.84
CA TYR A 240 -22.28 2.58 -8.58
C TYR A 240 -23.52 1.74 -8.94
N PRO A 241 -24.45 1.48 -8.01
CA PRO A 241 -25.53 0.50 -8.20
C PRO A 241 -26.51 0.75 -9.36
N ASN A 242 -26.49 1.94 -9.95
CA ASN A 242 -27.30 2.30 -11.12
C ASN A 242 -26.54 2.08 -12.45
N GLU A 243 -25.32 1.58 -12.40
CA GLU A 243 -24.45 1.29 -13.53
C GLU A 243 -24.22 -0.21 -13.63
N SER A 244 -24.06 -0.70 -14.85
CA SER A 244 -23.72 -2.08 -15.12
C SER A 244 -22.84 -2.17 -16.36
N VAL A 245 -22.08 -3.25 -16.46
CA VAL A 245 -21.27 -3.59 -17.62
C VAL A 245 -21.76 -4.91 -18.19
N LYS A 246 -21.65 -5.09 -19.50
CA LYS A 246 -21.86 -6.41 -20.07
C LYS A 246 -20.80 -7.36 -19.53
N PHE A 247 -21.16 -8.62 -19.33
CA PHE A 247 -20.21 -9.63 -18.87
C PHE A 247 -18.99 -9.77 -19.79
N GLU A 248 -19.18 -9.65 -21.11
CA GLU A 248 -18.10 -9.70 -22.09
C GLU A 248 -17.07 -8.56 -21.95
N ASP A 249 -17.48 -7.40 -21.43
CA ASP A 249 -16.65 -6.20 -21.23
C ASP A 249 -16.05 -6.14 -19.82
N PHE A 250 -16.46 -7.04 -18.93
CA PHE A 250 -15.93 -7.15 -17.58
C PHE A 250 -14.62 -7.94 -17.60
N LYS A 251 -13.50 -7.21 -17.49
CA LYS A 251 -12.15 -7.74 -17.66
C LYS A 251 -11.29 -7.59 -16.40
N ASP A 252 -10.18 -8.32 -16.43
CA ASP A 252 -9.14 -8.44 -15.41
C ASP A 252 -9.68 -8.98 -14.07
N HIS A 253 -10.62 -9.92 -14.14
CA HIS A 253 -11.26 -10.51 -12.97
C HIS A 253 -11.21 -12.03 -12.96
N PHE A 254 -11.37 -12.69 -14.10
CA PHE A 254 -11.55 -14.13 -14.14
C PHE A 254 -10.22 -14.86 -14.35
N TYR A 255 -9.39 -14.93 -13.30
CA TYR A 255 -8.13 -15.67 -13.32
C TYR A 255 -7.66 -16.04 -11.91
N ASP A 256 -6.86 -17.10 -11.80
CA ASP A 256 -6.39 -17.62 -10.51
C ASP A 256 -5.18 -16.85 -9.96
N THR A 257 -5.42 -16.06 -8.89
CA THR A 257 -4.40 -15.28 -8.16
C THR A 257 -3.80 -16.02 -6.97
N GLY A 258 -3.94 -17.35 -6.91
CA GLY A 258 -3.38 -18.19 -5.85
C GLY A 258 -1.88 -17.93 -5.64
N VAL A 259 -1.45 -17.99 -4.37
CA VAL A 259 -0.06 -17.73 -3.97
C VAL A 259 0.57 -18.94 -3.30
N TYR A 260 1.90 -19.04 -3.40
CA TYR A 260 2.64 -20.13 -2.78
C TYR A 260 2.44 -20.13 -1.26
N GLN A 261 2.42 -21.31 -0.67
CA GLN A 261 2.25 -21.57 0.76
C GLN A 261 3.16 -20.70 1.60
N VAL A 262 4.43 -20.69 1.21
CA VAL A 262 5.44 -19.89 1.88
C VAL A 262 5.10 -18.39 1.92
N GLN A 263 4.57 -17.84 0.82
CA GLN A 263 4.32 -16.41 0.74
C GLN A 263 3.25 -16.03 1.75
N TRP A 264 2.10 -16.72 1.71
CA TRP A 264 0.99 -16.39 2.61
C TRP A 264 1.29 -16.73 4.07
N GLN A 265 2.09 -17.77 4.36
CA GLN A 265 2.52 -18.08 5.74
C GLN A 265 3.40 -16.98 6.31
N LYS A 266 4.35 -16.46 5.51
CA LYS A 266 5.18 -15.33 5.91
C LYS A 266 4.34 -14.08 6.17
N ALA A 267 3.37 -13.78 5.29
CA ALA A 267 2.45 -12.67 5.49
C ALA A 267 1.61 -12.84 6.77
N ARG A 268 1.04 -14.03 7.00
CA ARG A 268 0.30 -14.39 8.23
C ARG A 268 1.15 -14.14 9.47
N ASP A 269 2.37 -14.65 9.48
CA ASP A 269 3.28 -14.52 10.62
C ASP A 269 3.63 -13.05 10.88
N LEU A 270 3.91 -12.26 9.84
CA LEU A 270 4.14 -10.83 9.95
C LEU A 270 2.89 -10.04 10.41
N LYS A 271 1.68 -10.55 10.17
CA LYS A 271 0.42 -9.92 10.60
C LYS A 271 0.04 -10.30 12.03
N GLN A 272 0.15 -11.57 12.39
CA GLN A 272 -0.36 -12.13 13.65
C GLN A 272 0.71 -12.23 14.74
N ARG A 273 1.99 -12.37 14.34
CA ARG A 273 3.16 -12.63 15.20
C ARG A 273 4.29 -11.66 14.87
N HIS A 274 4.00 -10.37 14.74
CA HIS A 274 5.08 -9.39 14.57
C HIS A 274 5.79 -9.14 15.91
N PRO A 275 7.14 -9.01 15.96
CA PRO A 275 7.85 -8.79 17.22
C PRO A 275 7.34 -7.57 17.99
N TYR A 276 7.28 -6.40 17.33
CA TYR A 276 6.96 -5.11 17.97
C TYR A 276 5.72 -4.39 17.43
N MET A 277 5.09 -4.87 16.35
CA MET A 277 3.86 -4.27 15.82
C MET A 277 2.63 -5.05 16.30
N GLY A 278 1.46 -4.39 16.34
CA GLY A 278 0.20 -5.01 16.76
C GLY A 278 -0.27 -6.15 15.84
N LYS A 279 -1.36 -6.84 16.21
CA LYS A 279 -1.97 -7.85 15.34
C LYS A 279 -2.70 -7.19 14.16
N MET A 280 -2.72 -7.88 13.03
CA MET A 280 -3.48 -7.54 11.84
C MET A 280 -4.23 -8.78 11.36
N SER A 281 -5.40 -8.58 10.74
CA SER A 281 -6.21 -9.67 10.20
C SER A 281 -5.45 -10.48 9.14
N PHE A 282 -5.60 -11.80 9.21
CA PHE A 282 -5.23 -12.75 8.17
C PHE A 282 -6.26 -13.90 8.19
N PRO A 283 -6.96 -14.21 7.08
CA PRO A 283 -7.06 -13.40 5.85
C PRO A 283 -7.69 -12.02 6.14
N GLU A 284 -7.95 -11.21 5.12
CA GLU A 284 -8.58 -9.91 5.32
C GLU A 284 -9.93 -10.01 6.06
N ASN A 285 -10.22 -8.99 6.87
CA ASN A 285 -11.49 -8.92 7.60
C ASN A 285 -12.55 -8.31 6.69
N MET A 286 -13.53 -9.13 6.31
CA MET A 286 -14.58 -8.74 5.37
C MET A 286 -15.60 -7.75 5.95
N ASP A 287 -15.72 -7.65 7.27
CA ASP A 287 -16.63 -6.72 7.96
C ASP A 287 -16.04 -5.32 8.15
N LYS A 288 -14.89 -5.05 7.55
CA LYS A 288 -14.23 -3.73 7.58
C LYS A 288 -13.92 -3.24 6.17
N PRO A 289 -13.70 -1.94 5.98
CA PRO A 289 -13.06 -1.44 4.77
C PRO A 289 -11.70 -2.14 4.59
N SER A 290 -11.29 -2.30 3.33
CA SER A 290 -9.97 -2.80 2.99
C SER A 290 -8.88 -1.95 3.63
N ARG A 291 -7.75 -2.58 3.95
CA ARG A 291 -6.50 -1.85 4.18
C ARG A 291 -6.02 -1.21 2.86
N THR A 292 -5.10 -0.26 2.97
CA THR A 292 -4.47 0.43 1.83
C THR A 292 -3.89 -0.57 0.82
N ILE A 293 -4.43 -0.59 -0.40
CA ILE A 293 -3.82 -1.26 -1.55
C ILE A 293 -2.53 -0.51 -1.89
N MET A 294 -1.42 -1.25 -1.96
CA MET A 294 -0.09 -0.71 -2.22
C MET A 294 0.31 -0.91 -3.68
N ALA A 295 1.15 -0.01 -4.20
CA ALA A 295 1.64 -0.09 -5.58
C ALA A 295 2.53 -1.32 -5.83
N THR A 296 3.17 -1.86 -4.78
CA THR A 296 3.91 -3.11 -4.85
C THR A 296 2.97 -4.28 -4.56
N GLN A 297 2.83 -5.19 -5.52
CA GLN A 297 2.10 -6.44 -5.35
C GLN A 297 2.97 -7.42 -4.56
N SER A 298 2.67 -7.61 -3.27
CA SER A 298 3.36 -8.59 -2.44
C SER A 298 2.38 -9.53 -1.77
N ALA A 299 2.71 -10.82 -1.79
CA ALA A 299 2.03 -11.87 -1.06
C ALA A 299 2.74 -12.27 0.24
N SER A 300 3.90 -11.67 0.56
CA SER A 300 4.77 -12.12 1.65
C SER A 300 5.15 -11.04 2.68
N THR A 301 4.57 -9.85 2.55
CA THR A 301 4.76 -8.75 3.51
C THR A 301 3.59 -8.66 4.49
N ARG A 302 3.76 -7.85 5.53
CA ARG A 302 2.71 -7.55 6.50
C ARG A 302 1.52 -6.85 5.84
N GLU A 303 1.81 -6.03 4.83
CA GLU A 303 0.85 -5.22 4.09
C GLU A 303 0.02 -6.05 3.10
N ALA A 304 0.50 -7.23 2.69
CA ALA A 304 -0.15 -8.13 1.72
C ALA A 304 -1.65 -8.28 2.00
N ILE A 305 -2.47 -8.15 0.96
CA ILE A 305 -3.93 -8.30 1.01
C ILE A 305 -4.24 -9.69 0.49
N LEU A 306 -4.71 -10.57 1.37
CA LEU A 306 -4.89 -11.99 1.07
C LEU A 306 -6.30 -12.43 1.47
N TYR A 307 -6.95 -13.12 0.54
CA TYR A 307 -8.24 -13.78 0.74
C TYR A 307 -8.05 -15.29 0.74
N LYS A 308 -8.97 -16.01 1.37
CA LYS A 308 -9.05 -17.46 1.17
C LYS A 308 -9.41 -17.71 -0.30
N SER A 309 -8.74 -18.66 -0.93
CA SER A 309 -9.08 -19.07 -2.30
C SER A 309 -10.45 -19.75 -2.32
N GLY A 310 -11.17 -19.61 -3.44
CA GLY A 310 -12.41 -20.36 -3.69
C GLY A 310 -12.13 -21.84 -4.05
N TYR A 311 -10.91 -22.17 -4.45
CA TYR A 311 -10.48 -23.56 -4.63
C TYR A 311 -10.21 -24.23 -3.28
N ASP A 312 -10.65 -25.48 -3.12
CA ASP A 312 -10.34 -26.31 -1.95
C ASP A 312 -8.89 -26.87 -2.03
N ARG A 313 -7.92 -25.96 -1.90
CA ARG A 313 -6.48 -26.28 -1.83
C ARG A 313 -6.00 -26.19 -0.40
N LYS A 314 -5.04 -27.04 -0.05
CA LYS A 314 -4.25 -26.95 1.18
C LYS A 314 -2.81 -26.62 0.81
N GLY A 315 -2.21 -25.62 1.47
CA GLY A 315 -0.87 -25.17 1.15
C GLY A 315 -0.83 -24.21 -0.03
N ASP A 316 -0.24 -24.62 -1.15
CA ASP A 316 -0.10 -23.79 -2.34
C ASP A 316 -1.47 -23.44 -2.94
N GLY A 317 -1.70 -22.15 -3.18
CA GLY A 317 -2.98 -21.65 -3.70
C GLY A 317 -4.14 -21.68 -2.71
N GLU A 318 -3.91 -22.03 -1.44
CA GLU A 318 -4.92 -21.97 -0.38
C GLU A 318 -5.42 -20.53 -0.14
N TYR A 319 -4.53 -19.56 -0.32
CA TYR A 319 -4.83 -18.13 -0.28
C TYR A 319 -4.48 -17.49 -1.62
N ARG A 320 -5.11 -16.35 -1.89
CA ARG A 320 -4.95 -15.60 -3.12
C ARG A 320 -4.83 -14.10 -2.87
N LEU A 321 -4.19 -13.40 -3.79
CA LEU A 321 -4.29 -11.93 -3.88
C LEU A 321 -5.66 -11.53 -4.45
N PRO A 322 -6.12 -10.28 -4.29
CA PRO A 322 -7.20 -9.79 -5.12
C PRO A 322 -6.80 -9.83 -6.59
N THR A 323 -7.80 -9.95 -7.46
CA THR A 323 -7.63 -9.67 -8.89
C THR A 323 -7.44 -8.17 -9.11
N ILE A 324 -6.94 -7.78 -10.28
CA ILE A 324 -6.84 -6.35 -10.65
C ILE A 324 -8.20 -5.68 -10.54
N ARG A 325 -9.27 -6.35 -10.98
CA ARG A 325 -10.63 -5.81 -10.90
C ARG A 325 -11.12 -5.65 -9.46
N GLU A 326 -10.91 -6.63 -8.58
CA GLU A 326 -11.24 -6.49 -7.15
C GLU A 326 -10.48 -5.32 -6.51
N ALA A 327 -9.17 -5.20 -6.79
CA ALA A 327 -8.35 -4.10 -6.30
C ALA A 327 -8.83 -2.73 -6.83
N ALA A 328 -9.20 -2.66 -8.11
CA ALA A 328 -9.75 -1.45 -8.74
C ALA A 328 -11.11 -1.06 -8.13
N CYS A 329 -11.99 -2.04 -7.86
CA CYS A 329 -13.26 -1.82 -7.18
C CYS A 329 -13.07 -1.28 -5.76
N ILE A 330 -12.10 -1.81 -5.00
CA ILE A 330 -11.75 -1.28 -3.66
C ILE A 330 -11.28 0.17 -3.74
N MET A 331 -10.54 0.53 -4.80
CA MET A 331 -10.11 1.91 -5.09
C MET A 331 -11.22 2.81 -5.64
N GLY A 332 -12.40 2.26 -5.92
CA GLY A 332 -13.58 2.97 -6.39
C GLY A 332 -13.69 3.17 -7.89
N TYR A 333 -12.84 2.52 -8.69
CA TYR A 333 -12.97 2.58 -10.14
C TYR A 333 -14.29 1.91 -10.59
N PRO A 334 -14.97 2.47 -11.61
CA PRO A 334 -16.11 1.80 -12.20
C PRO A 334 -15.70 0.52 -12.93
N LEU A 335 -16.62 -0.42 -13.07
CA LEU A 335 -16.34 -1.74 -13.67
C LEU A 335 -15.89 -1.65 -15.14
N ASP A 336 -16.29 -0.59 -15.85
CA ASP A 336 -15.92 -0.35 -17.23
C ASP A 336 -14.53 0.29 -17.38
N TYR A 337 -13.86 0.69 -16.29
CA TYR A 337 -12.51 1.26 -16.32
C TYR A 337 -11.49 0.18 -16.69
N GLN A 338 -10.62 0.44 -17.67
CA GLN A 338 -9.65 -0.55 -18.18
C GLN A 338 -8.22 -0.15 -17.85
N PHE A 339 -7.31 -1.12 -17.71
CA PHE A 339 -5.91 -0.87 -17.37
C PHE A 339 -4.97 -1.52 -18.39
N PHE A 340 -3.98 -0.77 -18.88
CA PHE A 340 -2.97 -1.24 -19.81
C PHE A 340 -1.80 -1.92 -19.10
N GLY A 341 -1.18 -2.93 -19.74
CA GLY A 341 0.06 -3.58 -19.30
C GLY A 341 -0.13 -5.00 -18.76
N ASP A 342 0.95 -5.56 -18.19
CA ASP A 342 0.92 -6.85 -17.51
C ASP A 342 0.30 -6.74 -16.09
N GLU A 343 0.15 -7.87 -15.39
CA GLU A 343 -0.44 -7.89 -14.04
C GLU A 343 0.26 -6.92 -13.08
N SER A 344 1.59 -6.93 -13.05
CA SER A 344 2.39 -6.07 -12.16
C SER A 344 2.20 -4.59 -12.47
N THR A 345 2.10 -4.25 -13.77
CA THR A 345 1.89 -2.89 -14.29
C THR A 345 0.48 -2.41 -13.95
N LYS A 346 -0.54 -3.25 -14.15
CA LYS A 346 -1.94 -2.95 -13.78
C LYS A 346 -2.07 -2.77 -12.27
N TRP A 347 -1.45 -3.63 -11.46
CA TRP A 347 -1.47 -3.53 -10.01
C TRP A 347 -0.84 -2.23 -9.52
N ARG A 348 0.34 -1.87 -10.07
CA ARG A 348 1.03 -0.63 -9.71
C ARG A 348 0.18 0.62 -10.02
N GLN A 349 -0.53 0.62 -11.15
CA GLN A 349 -1.47 1.68 -11.51
C GLN A 349 -2.59 1.83 -10.46
N VAL A 350 -3.26 0.73 -10.11
CA VAL A 350 -4.33 0.73 -9.10
C VAL A 350 -3.81 1.17 -7.73
N GLY A 351 -2.66 0.66 -7.29
CA GLY A 351 -2.09 0.95 -5.98
C GLY A 351 -1.57 2.39 -5.81
N ASN A 352 -1.13 3.04 -6.90
CA ASN A 352 -0.69 4.43 -6.91
C ASN A 352 -1.87 5.43 -6.91
N ALA A 353 -3.05 5.02 -7.35
CA ALA A 353 -4.18 5.92 -7.56
C ALA A 353 -4.69 6.58 -6.26
N VAL A 354 -5.36 7.72 -6.45
CA VAL A 354 -6.28 8.32 -5.49
C VAL A 354 -7.61 7.57 -5.54
N CYS A 355 -8.25 7.31 -4.40
CA CYS A 355 -9.57 6.69 -4.38
C CYS A 355 -10.59 7.59 -5.08
N VAL A 356 -11.36 7.01 -6.01
CA VAL A 356 -12.29 7.77 -6.87
C VAL A 356 -13.34 8.51 -6.05
N GLN A 357 -13.86 7.91 -4.97
CA GLN A 357 -14.88 8.56 -4.12
C GLN A 357 -14.34 9.78 -3.37
N LEU A 358 -13.08 9.76 -2.91
CA LEU A 358 -12.44 10.92 -2.29
C LEU A 358 -12.30 12.05 -3.32
N SER A 359 -11.80 11.74 -4.52
CA SER A 359 -11.71 12.70 -5.62
C SER A 359 -13.09 13.28 -5.97
N TYR A 360 -14.10 12.43 -6.11
CA TYR A 360 -15.47 12.85 -6.41
C TYR A 360 -16.04 13.78 -5.32
N ALA A 361 -15.80 13.48 -4.04
CA ALA A 361 -16.26 14.32 -2.93
C ALA A 361 -15.62 15.71 -2.97
N LEU A 362 -14.31 15.80 -3.25
CA LEU A 362 -13.60 17.08 -3.45
C LEU A 362 -14.18 17.85 -4.65
N ALA A 363 -14.37 17.17 -5.78
CA ALA A 363 -14.93 17.77 -7.00
C ALA A 363 -16.35 18.31 -6.79
N MET A 364 -17.19 17.57 -6.04
CA MET A 364 -18.53 17.99 -5.66
C MET A 364 -18.50 19.20 -4.73
N LYS A 365 -17.59 19.24 -3.76
CA LYS A 365 -17.46 20.40 -2.87
C LYS A 365 -17.04 21.65 -3.62
N ILE A 366 -16.14 21.52 -4.59
CA ILE A 366 -15.78 22.63 -5.48
C ILE A 366 -17.02 23.16 -6.21
N LEU A 367 -17.83 22.29 -6.82
CA LEU A 367 -19.05 22.69 -7.53
C LEU A 367 -20.01 23.47 -6.62
N GLU A 368 -20.22 23.00 -5.39
CA GLU A 368 -21.05 23.66 -4.38
C GLU A 368 -20.54 25.08 -4.09
N LEU A 369 -19.25 25.21 -3.74
CA LEU A 369 -18.65 26.48 -3.32
C LEU A 369 -18.63 27.52 -4.44
N ILE A 370 -18.40 27.10 -5.69
CA ILE A 370 -18.42 27.99 -6.85
C ILE A 370 -19.85 28.15 -7.45
N LYS A 371 -20.86 27.54 -6.83
CA LYS A 371 -22.27 27.56 -7.25
C LYS A 371 -22.48 27.10 -8.71
N PHE A 372 -21.76 26.06 -9.11
CA PHE A 372 -21.88 25.46 -10.44
C PHE A 372 -22.73 24.18 -10.39
N PRO A 373 -23.72 24.01 -11.29
CA PRO A 373 -24.58 22.83 -11.23
C PRO A 373 -23.83 21.56 -11.58
N LYS A 374 -24.09 20.47 -10.84
CA LYS A 374 -23.62 19.13 -11.21
C LYS A 374 -24.19 18.73 -12.57
N LEU A 375 -23.31 18.24 -13.44
CA LEU A 375 -23.66 17.66 -14.72
C LEU A 375 -23.46 16.14 -14.67
N THR A 376 -24.10 15.41 -15.57
CA THR A 376 -23.83 13.97 -15.73
C THR A 376 -22.41 13.76 -16.24
N ALA A 377 -21.77 12.66 -15.85
CA ALA A 377 -20.45 12.30 -16.34
C ALA A 377 -20.46 12.18 -17.88
N LYS A 378 -19.37 12.61 -18.53
CA LYS A 378 -19.20 12.44 -19.98
C LYS A 378 -18.94 10.96 -20.26
N LEU A 379 -19.75 10.35 -21.13
CA LEU A 379 -19.51 9.00 -21.63
C LEU A 379 -18.33 9.02 -22.59
N ILE A 380 -17.43 8.05 -22.45
CA ILE A 380 -16.26 7.85 -23.29
C ILE A 380 -16.46 6.53 -24.02
N ASP A 381 -16.42 6.59 -25.35
CA ASP A 381 -16.46 5.41 -26.19
C ASP A 381 -15.09 4.72 -26.18
N LYS A 382 -15.07 3.42 -25.95
CA LYS A 382 -13.87 2.65 -25.64
C LYS A 382 -13.87 1.35 -26.45
N ASP A 383 -12.88 1.20 -27.31
CA ASP A 383 -12.62 -0.08 -27.97
C ASP A 383 -11.70 -0.94 -27.08
N ILE A 384 -12.31 -1.79 -26.26
CA ILE A 384 -11.62 -2.65 -25.31
C ILE A 384 -10.63 -3.62 -25.96
N ASN A 385 -10.75 -3.89 -27.26
CA ASN A 385 -9.85 -4.79 -27.98
C ASN A 385 -8.41 -4.22 -28.12
N GLN A 386 -8.21 -2.95 -27.79
CA GLN A 386 -6.88 -2.32 -27.77
C GLN A 386 -5.98 -2.86 -26.64
N PHE A 387 -6.58 -3.42 -25.57
CA PHE A 387 -5.84 -3.89 -24.41
C PHE A 387 -5.78 -5.42 -24.35
N LYS A 388 -4.76 -5.94 -23.67
CA LYS A 388 -4.67 -7.34 -23.28
C LYS A 388 -5.19 -7.50 -21.85
N TYR A 389 -5.91 -8.58 -21.61
CA TYR A 389 -6.57 -8.86 -20.33
C TYR A 389 -6.02 -10.12 -19.69
N LEU A 390 -6.11 -10.18 -18.36
CA LEU A 390 -5.58 -11.29 -17.58
C LEU A 390 -6.52 -12.49 -17.52
N ASP A 391 -7.78 -12.32 -17.91
CA ASP A 391 -8.81 -13.35 -17.83
C ASP A 391 -8.43 -14.60 -18.61
N ASN A 392 -8.47 -15.74 -17.92
CA ASN A 392 -8.17 -17.05 -18.49
C ASN A 392 -8.88 -18.14 -17.66
N LYS A 393 -8.99 -19.34 -18.22
CA LYS A 393 -9.60 -20.50 -17.52
C LYS A 393 -8.57 -21.39 -16.84
N GLU A 394 -7.32 -20.97 -16.82
CA GLU A 394 -6.21 -21.81 -16.37
C GLU A 394 -6.14 -21.79 -14.84
N ILE A 395 -6.11 -22.99 -14.27
CA ILE A 395 -5.82 -23.18 -12.86
C ILE A 395 -4.32 -23.00 -12.69
N LYS A 396 -3.90 -22.12 -11.80
CA LYS A 396 -2.49 -21.83 -11.60
C LYS A 396 -1.78 -23.04 -11.01
N GLU A 397 -0.72 -23.47 -11.67
CA GLU A 397 0.19 -24.51 -11.18
C GLU A 397 1.28 -23.90 -10.29
N PHE A 398 1.74 -24.67 -9.30
CA PHE A 398 2.75 -24.25 -8.31
C PHE A 398 4.06 -25.04 -8.47
N ASN A 399 4.50 -25.23 -9.71
CA ASN A 399 5.65 -26.08 -10.04
C ASN A 399 7.00 -25.37 -9.91
N ASN A 400 7.01 -24.04 -9.75
CA ASN A 400 8.22 -23.21 -9.72
C ASN A 400 8.22 -22.32 -8.48
N PRO A 401 8.45 -22.90 -7.28
CA PRO A 401 8.44 -22.14 -6.04
C PRO A 401 9.43 -20.97 -6.11
N PRO A 402 9.12 -19.82 -5.50
CA PRO A 402 10.02 -18.69 -5.52
C PRO A 402 11.35 -19.10 -4.90
N THR A 403 12.45 -18.45 -5.27
CA THR A 403 13.76 -18.64 -4.64
C THR A 403 14.20 -17.36 -3.93
N ARG A 404 15.07 -17.49 -2.92
CA ARG A 404 15.59 -16.35 -2.17
C ARG A 404 17.02 -16.04 -2.61
N ASN A 405 17.37 -14.77 -2.62
CA ASN A 405 18.75 -14.36 -2.85
C ASN A 405 19.65 -14.76 -1.68
N GLU A 406 20.96 -14.78 -1.90
CA GLU A 406 21.95 -15.20 -0.90
C GLU A 406 21.99 -14.28 0.33
N LYS A 407 21.58 -13.03 0.17
CA LYS A 407 21.48 -12.01 1.24
C LYS A 407 20.07 -11.90 1.81
N ALA A 408 19.24 -12.93 1.70
CA ALA A 408 17.87 -12.84 2.15
C ALA A 408 17.80 -12.85 3.67
N LEU A 409 17.27 -11.77 4.25
CA LEU A 409 17.08 -11.67 5.70
C LEU A 409 16.18 -12.82 6.20
N PHE A 410 16.69 -13.60 7.14
CA PHE A 410 15.94 -14.55 7.94
C PHE A 410 15.72 -13.96 9.32
N ARG A 411 14.48 -14.07 9.80
CA ARG A 411 14.12 -13.76 11.17
C ARG A 411 12.86 -14.52 11.54
N GLN A 412 12.94 -15.40 12.53
CA GLN A 412 11.82 -16.17 13.05
C GLN A 412 12.00 -16.43 14.54
N PHE A 413 10.90 -16.62 15.25
CA PHE A 413 10.91 -16.97 16.66
C PHE A 413 9.83 -18.04 16.92
N PRO A 414 10.04 -18.93 17.91
CA PRO A 414 9.13 -20.04 18.16
C PRO A 414 7.81 -19.55 18.75
N ILE A 415 7.86 -18.68 19.75
CA ILE A 415 6.68 -18.19 20.48
C ILE A 415 6.86 -16.74 20.89
N LYS A 416 5.74 -15.99 20.91
CA LYS A 416 5.67 -14.64 21.48
C LYS A 416 4.83 -14.71 22.75
N SER A 417 5.42 -14.33 23.89
CA SER A 417 4.69 -14.19 25.15
C SER A 417 4.76 -12.74 25.64
N GLY A 418 3.59 -12.13 25.82
CA GLY A 418 3.45 -10.69 26.03
C GLY A 418 4.17 -9.88 24.95
N ASN A 419 5.12 -9.05 25.40
CA ASN A 419 5.93 -8.17 24.55
C ASN A 419 7.36 -8.69 24.37
N MET A 420 7.57 -10.02 24.43
CA MET A 420 8.89 -10.63 24.32
C MET A 420 8.94 -11.68 23.20
N THR A 421 10.05 -11.69 22.47
CA THR A 421 10.39 -12.72 21.47
C THR A 421 11.87 -13.08 21.55
N VAL A 422 12.21 -14.32 21.17
CA VAL A 422 13.58 -14.80 21.02
C VAL A 422 13.77 -15.27 19.59
N ASP A 423 14.47 -14.44 18.81
CA ASP A 423 14.51 -14.55 17.36
C ASP A 423 15.79 -15.25 16.91
N LEU A 424 15.67 -16.31 16.11
CA LEU A 424 16.74 -16.76 15.23
C LEU A 424 16.81 -15.79 14.04
N THR A 425 17.98 -15.21 13.79
CA THR A 425 18.19 -14.23 12.72
C THR A 425 19.53 -14.44 12.02
N ASN A 426 19.59 -14.16 10.73
CA ASN A 426 20.85 -14.12 9.96
C ASN A 426 21.42 -12.70 9.82
N LYS A 427 20.91 -11.75 10.61
CA LYS A 427 21.42 -10.39 10.69
C LYS A 427 21.84 -10.07 12.11
N ILE A 428 23.14 -10.15 12.37
CA ILE A 428 23.79 -9.82 13.64
C ILE A 428 24.81 -8.72 13.37
N ASN A 429 24.91 -7.75 14.28
CA ASN A 429 25.81 -6.59 14.15
C ASN A 429 25.65 -5.78 12.84
N GLY A 430 24.46 -5.83 12.23
CA GLY A 430 24.16 -5.12 10.99
C GLY A 430 24.48 -5.89 9.71
N GLU A 431 25.22 -7.01 9.79
CA GLU A 431 25.65 -7.80 8.65
C GLU A 431 24.70 -8.96 8.37
N ILE A 432 24.31 -9.15 7.10
CA ILE A 432 23.47 -10.29 6.68
C ILE A 432 24.37 -11.46 6.31
N GLY A 433 24.02 -12.65 6.78
CA GLY A 433 24.76 -13.91 6.59
C GLY A 433 25.34 -14.46 7.90
N ASN A 434 25.41 -13.64 8.94
CA ASN A 434 25.85 -14.03 10.27
C ASN A 434 24.64 -14.45 11.12
N TRP A 435 24.59 -15.71 11.50
CA TRP A 435 23.50 -16.25 12.30
C TRP A 435 23.73 -16.06 13.79
N GLY A 436 22.65 -15.76 14.49
CA GLY A 436 22.64 -15.62 15.93
C GLY A 436 21.22 -15.57 16.48
N VAL A 437 21.13 -15.42 17.79
CA VAL A 437 19.87 -15.30 18.51
C VAL A 437 19.77 -13.90 19.10
N VAL A 438 18.65 -13.23 18.86
CA VAL A 438 18.37 -11.90 19.42
C VAL A 438 17.08 -11.95 20.20
N ALA A 439 17.15 -11.61 21.48
CA ALA A 439 15.97 -11.51 22.33
C ALA A 439 15.50 -10.06 22.38
N HIS A 440 14.19 -9.86 22.32
CA HIS A 440 13.53 -8.55 22.32
C HIS A 440 12.54 -8.46 23.46
N ALA A 441 12.54 -7.35 24.20
CA ALA A 441 11.60 -7.10 25.29
C ALA A 441 11.04 -5.68 25.24
N GLY A 442 9.72 -5.56 25.11
CA GLY A 442 8.98 -4.29 25.09
C GLY A 442 8.29 -3.98 23.76
N THR A 443 7.71 -2.79 23.67
CA THR A 443 6.97 -2.31 22.49
C THR A 443 7.34 -0.87 22.19
N GLY A 444 7.33 -0.48 20.90
CA GLY A 444 7.57 0.92 20.48
C GLY A 444 9.03 1.26 20.20
N LYS A 445 9.35 2.56 20.13
CA LYS A 445 10.75 3.01 19.94
C LYS A 445 11.54 2.79 21.23
N GLY A 446 12.74 2.24 21.12
CA GLY A 446 13.63 2.01 22.27
C GLY A 446 13.33 0.75 23.09
N PHE A 447 12.65 -0.25 22.52
CA PHE A 447 12.54 -1.57 23.18
C PHE A 447 13.94 -2.16 23.43
N LYS A 448 14.08 -2.92 24.52
CA LYS A 448 15.35 -3.56 24.86
C LYS A 448 15.60 -4.77 23.97
N SER A 449 16.85 -4.96 23.56
CA SER A 449 17.26 -6.16 22.85
C SER A 449 18.70 -6.53 23.16
N ILE A 450 18.96 -7.83 23.31
CA ILE A 450 20.31 -8.35 23.48
C ILE A 450 20.60 -9.40 22.41
N ILE A 451 21.87 -9.50 22.01
CA ILE A 451 22.37 -10.66 21.27
C ILE A 451 22.63 -11.74 22.33
N VAL A 452 21.92 -12.86 22.25
CA VAL A 452 21.99 -13.93 23.24
C VAL A 452 23.33 -14.65 23.07
N SER A 453 24.15 -14.64 24.13
CA SER A 453 25.46 -15.31 24.15
C SER A 453 25.36 -16.76 24.64
N ARG A 454 26.46 -17.52 24.53
CA ARG A 454 26.57 -18.85 25.15
C ARG A 454 26.36 -18.79 26.66
N LYS A 455 26.82 -17.73 27.34
CA LYS A 455 26.58 -17.55 28.77
C LYS A 455 25.10 -17.43 29.08
N ASN A 456 24.38 -16.58 28.34
CA ASN A 456 22.93 -16.43 28.50
C ASN A 456 22.16 -17.74 28.25
N GLN A 457 22.60 -18.54 27.27
CA GLN A 457 22.02 -19.86 27.00
C GLN A 457 22.21 -20.81 28.21
N LEU A 458 23.41 -20.84 28.80
CA LEU A 458 23.71 -21.71 29.94
C LEU A 458 22.95 -21.26 31.20
N GLU A 459 22.86 -19.95 31.45
CA GLU A 459 22.03 -19.39 32.53
C GLU A 459 20.55 -19.80 32.37
N ALA A 460 20.00 -19.71 31.15
CA ALA A 460 18.65 -20.18 30.87
C ALA A 460 18.50 -21.69 31.12
N LYS A 461 19.48 -22.50 30.71
CA LYS A 461 19.51 -23.96 30.93
C LYS A 461 19.53 -24.28 32.42
N GLU A 462 20.39 -23.63 33.20
CA GLU A 462 20.52 -23.86 34.65
C GLU A 462 19.20 -23.59 35.38
N LEU A 463 18.56 -22.46 35.09
CA LEU A 463 17.25 -22.12 35.64
C LEU A 463 16.17 -23.13 35.25
N LEU A 464 16.17 -23.61 34.01
CA LEU A 464 15.23 -24.62 33.53
C LEU A 464 15.47 -25.99 34.17
N VAL A 465 16.72 -26.41 34.40
CA VAL A 465 17.02 -27.73 34.97
C VAL A 465 16.50 -27.87 36.41
N LEU A 466 16.38 -26.77 37.15
CA LEU A 466 15.89 -26.79 38.53
C LEU A 466 14.43 -27.27 38.65
N ASN A 467 13.55 -26.87 37.72
CA ASN A 467 12.10 -27.11 37.82
C ASN A 467 11.45 -27.68 36.53
N HIS A 468 12.20 -27.75 35.43
CA HIS A 468 11.72 -28.09 34.08
C HIS A 468 12.71 -29.01 33.34
N LYS A 469 13.41 -29.90 34.06
CA LYS A 469 14.45 -30.80 33.51
C LYS A 469 13.96 -31.65 32.34
N GLU A 470 12.73 -32.14 32.41
CA GLU A 470 12.12 -33.03 31.41
C GLU A 470 12.04 -32.40 30.00
N ILE A 471 11.72 -31.10 29.89
CA ILE A 471 11.68 -30.42 28.60
C ILE A 471 13.09 -30.11 28.10
N VAL A 472 14.04 -29.82 28.99
CA VAL A 472 15.46 -29.68 28.64
C VAL A 472 15.99 -30.98 28.03
N GLU A 473 15.69 -32.13 28.64
CA GLU A 473 16.04 -33.45 28.10
C GLU A 473 15.35 -33.71 26.76
N LYS A 474 14.06 -33.38 26.62
CA LYS A 474 13.33 -33.51 25.35
C LYS A 474 13.95 -32.67 24.23
N ILE A 475 14.38 -31.44 24.53
CA ILE A 475 15.08 -30.56 23.58
C ILE A 475 16.43 -31.18 23.20
N ASN A 476 17.19 -31.67 24.17
CA ASN A 476 18.52 -32.26 23.92
C ASN A 476 18.48 -33.60 23.17
N ASN A 477 17.43 -34.38 23.35
CA ASN A 477 17.25 -35.63 22.62
C ASN A 477 16.65 -35.41 21.21
N SER A 478 16.34 -34.17 20.83
CA SER A 478 15.79 -33.86 19.51
C SER A 478 16.85 -33.98 18.42
N LEU A 479 16.58 -34.79 17.40
CA LEU A 479 17.43 -34.89 16.20
C LEU A 479 17.39 -33.61 15.33
N ILE A 480 16.37 -32.76 15.55
CA ILE A 480 16.15 -31.50 14.82
C ILE A 480 16.84 -30.33 15.52
N ILE A 481 16.80 -30.28 16.86
CA ILE A 481 17.35 -29.16 17.64
C ILE A 481 18.79 -29.46 18.03
N LYS A 482 19.70 -29.09 17.13
CA LYS A 482 21.15 -29.28 17.26
C LYS A 482 21.90 -28.09 16.71
N GLN A 483 23.21 -28.03 16.96
CA GLN A 483 24.07 -27.02 16.36
C GLN A 483 24.12 -27.18 14.84
N ILE A 484 24.02 -26.06 14.12
CA ILE A 484 24.10 -26.00 12.66
C ILE A 484 25.05 -24.88 12.27
N SER A 485 25.91 -25.13 11.28
CA SER A 485 26.87 -24.13 10.82
C SER A 485 26.17 -22.95 10.13
N ASN A 486 26.77 -21.75 10.19
CA ASN A 486 26.26 -20.59 9.45
C ASN A 486 26.18 -20.85 7.94
N ASN A 487 27.12 -21.64 7.39
CA ASN A 487 27.12 -22.00 5.98
C ASN A 487 25.89 -22.83 5.63
N ASP A 488 25.59 -23.87 6.40
CA ASP A 488 24.41 -24.71 6.17
C ASP A 488 23.12 -23.91 6.33
N LEU A 489 23.04 -23.06 7.37
CA LEU A 489 21.87 -22.20 7.57
C LEU A 489 21.67 -21.22 6.41
N ASN A 490 22.76 -20.61 5.90
CA ASN A 490 22.71 -19.73 4.73
C ASN A 490 22.27 -20.46 3.47
N GLU A 491 22.86 -21.63 3.17
CA GLU A 491 22.48 -22.45 2.01
C GLU A 491 21.01 -22.87 2.09
N LYS A 492 20.55 -23.31 3.25
CA LYS A 492 19.13 -23.67 3.46
C LYS A 492 18.21 -22.46 3.33
N ASN A 493 18.63 -21.30 3.82
CA ASN A 493 17.85 -20.06 3.75
C ASN A 493 17.70 -19.47 2.34
N LYS A 494 18.48 -19.94 1.35
CA LYS A 494 18.24 -19.64 -0.09
C LYS A 494 16.94 -20.27 -0.58
N LYS A 495 16.48 -21.33 0.10
CA LYS A 495 15.17 -21.94 -0.11
C LYS A 495 14.14 -21.30 0.82
N TYR A 496 12.89 -21.53 0.49
CA TYR A 496 11.77 -21.20 1.36
C TYR A 496 11.44 -22.43 2.19
N GLY A 497 11.67 -22.37 3.50
CA GLY A 497 11.46 -23.51 4.39
C GLY A 497 10.02 -23.73 4.77
N PHE A 498 9.27 -24.34 3.86
CA PHE A 498 7.86 -24.60 4.09
C PHE A 498 7.36 -25.92 3.47
N ASP A 499 8.27 -26.88 3.22
CA ASP A 499 7.97 -28.32 3.04
C ASP A 499 8.23 -29.13 4.32
N ASP A 500 7.19 -29.77 4.90
CA ASP A 500 7.27 -30.47 6.20
C ASP A 500 8.31 -31.62 6.18
N GLU A 501 8.76 -32.06 5.00
CA GLU A 501 9.85 -33.04 4.84
C GLU A 501 11.25 -32.43 5.06
N ASP A 502 11.42 -31.11 4.94
CA ASP A 502 12.72 -30.43 5.10
C ASP A 502 12.99 -30.00 6.55
N CYS A 503 13.27 -30.99 7.40
CA CYS A 503 13.67 -30.79 8.79
C CYS A 503 15.01 -30.03 8.98
N THR A 504 15.72 -29.71 7.89
CA THR A 504 17.01 -29.00 7.94
C THR A 504 16.90 -27.50 7.72
N HIS A 505 15.74 -27.01 7.27
CA HIS A 505 15.57 -25.58 7.04
C HIS A 505 15.33 -24.82 8.37
N PRO A 506 15.95 -23.64 8.58
CA PRO A 506 15.83 -22.86 9.83
C PRO A 506 14.40 -22.54 10.28
N TYR A 507 13.48 -22.24 9.35
CA TYR A 507 12.05 -22.09 9.66
C TYR A 507 11.46 -23.33 10.37
N TYR A 508 11.76 -24.52 9.86
CA TYR A 508 11.24 -25.78 10.41
C TYR A 508 11.81 -26.11 11.77
N ILE A 509 13.08 -25.83 11.97
CA ILE A 509 13.73 -26.02 13.26
C ILE A 509 13.05 -25.10 14.29
N VAL A 510 12.80 -23.82 13.95
CA VAL A 510 12.08 -22.88 14.83
C VAL A 510 10.61 -23.30 15.06
N LYS A 511 9.91 -23.80 14.03
CA LYS A 511 8.54 -24.35 14.16
C LYS A 511 8.52 -25.58 15.06
N SER A 512 9.52 -26.46 14.96
CA SER A 512 9.64 -27.65 15.81
C SER A 512 9.88 -27.26 17.28
N ILE A 513 10.74 -26.27 17.54
CA ILE A 513 10.91 -25.68 18.87
C ILE A 513 9.57 -25.13 19.39
N SER A 514 8.84 -24.39 18.55
CA SER A 514 7.52 -23.86 18.89
C SER A 514 6.55 -24.95 19.34
N ASN A 515 6.43 -26.03 18.56
CA ASN A 515 5.55 -27.16 18.89
C ASN A 515 5.94 -27.81 20.23
N ILE A 516 7.24 -28.07 20.45
CA ILE A 516 7.72 -28.66 21.71
C ILE A 516 7.37 -27.78 22.91
N ILE A 517 7.59 -26.47 22.80
CA ILE A 517 7.27 -25.51 23.86
C ILE A 517 5.75 -25.44 24.09
N MET A 518 4.96 -25.32 23.03
CA MET A 518 3.49 -25.24 23.13
C MET A 518 2.88 -26.50 23.74
N ASP A 519 3.32 -27.68 23.34
CA ASP A 519 2.87 -28.96 23.90
C ASP A 519 3.20 -29.06 25.40
N TYR A 520 4.34 -28.51 25.81
CA TYR A 520 4.74 -28.46 27.21
C TYR A 520 3.85 -27.50 28.01
N LEU A 521 3.58 -26.32 27.46
CA LEU A 521 2.74 -25.30 28.11
C LEU A 521 1.25 -25.66 28.16
N GLN A 522 0.81 -26.71 27.46
CA GLN A 522 -0.53 -27.28 27.72
C GLN A 522 -0.63 -27.91 29.11
N LYS A 523 0.49 -28.37 29.67
CA LYS A 523 0.58 -29.01 30.99
C LYS A 523 1.11 -28.07 32.08
N TYR A 524 1.78 -27.00 31.69
CA TYR A 524 2.43 -26.05 32.59
C TYR A 524 2.03 -24.62 32.25
N GLU A 525 1.68 -23.81 33.25
CA GLU A 525 1.41 -22.39 33.03
C GLU A 525 2.67 -21.63 32.59
N ASP A 526 2.51 -20.65 31.69
CA ASP A 526 3.58 -19.76 31.23
C ASP A 526 3.95 -18.70 32.30
N LYS A 527 4.32 -19.17 33.50
CA LYS A 527 4.69 -18.30 34.62
C LYS A 527 6.02 -17.60 34.35
N SER A 528 6.14 -16.36 34.81
CA SER A 528 7.40 -15.65 34.77
C SER A 528 8.39 -16.22 35.79
N ILE A 529 9.63 -16.41 35.35
CA ILE A 529 10.76 -16.86 36.14
C ILE A 529 11.63 -15.64 36.45
N ASP A 530 12.08 -15.55 37.70
CA ASP A 530 13.03 -14.53 38.13
C ASP A 530 14.43 -14.86 37.63
N VAL A 531 14.98 -13.94 36.84
CA VAL A 531 16.31 -14.03 36.23
C VAL A 531 17.24 -12.92 36.72
N SER A 532 16.87 -12.18 37.77
CA SER A 532 17.57 -10.99 38.25
C SER A 532 19.05 -11.22 38.61
N ASN A 533 19.41 -12.46 38.96
CA ASN A 533 20.78 -12.85 39.29
C ASN A 533 21.62 -13.31 38.07
N THR A 534 21.12 -13.12 36.85
CA THR A 534 21.75 -13.54 35.60
C THR A 534 21.91 -12.37 34.64
N GLU A 535 22.70 -12.51 33.58
CA GLU A 535 22.81 -11.48 32.55
C GLU A 535 21.50 -11.29 31.75
N LEU A 536 20.57 -12.25 31.82
CA LEU A 536 19.25 -12.12 31.21
C LEU A 536 18.42 -10.97 31.80
N ALA A 537 18.74 -10.51 33.02
CA ALA A 537 18.12 -9.36 33.66
C ALA A 537 18.25 -8.07 32.82
N GLU A 538 19.24 -7.98 31.92
CA GLU A 538 19.38 -6.88 30.97
C GLU A 538 18.11 -6.71 30.13
N LEU A 539 17.48 -7.82 29.71
CA LEU A 539 16.19 -7.83 29.02
C LEU A 539 15.06 -7.43 29.97
N LYS A 540 14.85 -8.26 31.00
CA LYS A 540 13.82 -8.15 32.04
C LYS A 540 14.20 -9.01 33.24
N GLU A 541 13.86 -8.56 34.44
CA GLU A 541 14.00 -9.33 35.69
C GLU A 541 13.07 -10.55 35.74
N LEU A 542 11.88 -10.45 35.13
CA LEU A 542 10.90 -11.52 35.05
C LEU A 542 10.68 -11.93 33.59
N ILE A 543 11.03 -13.17 33.25
CA ILE A 543 10.92 -13.72 31.90
C ILE A 543 9.89 -14.87 31.88
N PRO A 544 8.86 -14.86 31.01
CA PRO A 544 7.93 -15.97 30.87
C PRO A 544 8.65 -17.29 30.58
N LEU A 545 8.21 -18.41 31.18
CA LEU A 545 8.77 -19.74 30.97
C LEU A 545 8.95 -20.09 29.49
N SER A 546 7.97 -19.76 28.66
CA SER A 546 8.00 -19.92 27.20
C SER A 546 9.18 -19.22 26.53
N GLN A 547 9.52 -18.02 27.02
CA GLN A 547 10.64 -17.23 26.52
C GLN A 547 11.97 -17.73 27.08
N LEU A 548 12.01 -18.20 28.33
CA LEU A 548 13.20 -18.84 28.89
C LEU A 548 13.54 -20.15 28.16
N LEU A 549 12.52 -20.96 27.86
CA LEU A 549 12.65 -22.14 26.99
C LEU A 549 13.15 -21.77 25.60
N SER A 550 12.69 -20.66 25.04
CA SER A 550 13.15 -20.17 23.74
C SER A 550 14.60 -19.67 23.78
N LEU A 551 15.00 -18.97 24.84
CA LEU A 551 16.39 -18.53 25.08
C LEU A 551 17.35 -19.72 25.11
N TYR A 552 16.92 -20.86 25.68
CA TYR A 552 17.70 -22.09 25.62
C TYR A 552 17.64 -22.75 24.24
N ALA A 553 16.45 -23.14 23.79
CA ALA A 553 16.25 -24.03 22.64
C ALA A 553 16.70 -23.42 21.31
N VAL A 554 16.45 -22.12 21.09
CA VAL A 554 16.85 -21.45 19.85
C VAL A 554 18.37 -21.28 19.81
N SER A 555 19.00 -21.02 20.95
CA SER A 555 20.46 -20.86 21.07
C SER A 555 21.22 -22.17 20.84
N VAL A 556 20.59 -23.34 21.02
CA VAL A 556 21.18 -24.64 20.66
C VAL A 556 21.54 -24.70 19.17
N ILE A 557 20.80 -24.00 18.30
CA ILE A 557 21.06 -23.94 16.86
C ILE A 557 22.45 -23.34 16.58
N ILE A 558 22.84 -22.34 17.37
CA ILE A 558 24.09 -21.60 17.18
C ILE A 558 25.24 -22.21 17.98
N TYR A 559 24.99 -22.57 19.24
CA TYR A 559 26.04 -22.93 20.19
C TYR A 559 26.08 -24.42 20.57
N GLY A 560 25.10 -25.22 20.15
CA GLY A 560 24.93 -26.59 20.63
C GLY A 560 24.30 -26.67 22.03
N GLN A 561 24.16 -27.88 22.55
CA GLN A 561 23.40 -28.19 23.77
C GLN A 561 24.06 -27.77 25.08
#